data_AF-A0A0G1DCH1-F1
#
_entry.id   AF-A0A0G1DCH1-F1
#
_cell.length_a   1.000
_cell.length_b   1.000
_cell.length_c   1.000
_cell.angle_alpha   90.00
_cell.angle_beta   90.00
_cell.angle_gamma   90.00
#
_symmetry.space_group_name_H-M   'P 1'
#
loop_
_entity.id
_entity.type
_entity.pdbx_description
1 polymer ?
#
loop_
_entity_poly.entity_id
_entity_poly.type
_entity_poly.pdbx_seq_one_letter_code
_entity_poly.pdbx_strand_id
1 'polypeptide(L)'
;MPYMDKPVNLLAGEKLQKQLSLLTPHARRDVESWVVNTVKIKVLKKFEEYLELDGLKNLRMLLLAPVFTIKELTDRVKEQAPEIATLYFKELFQAMDEVEGKLSP
;
A
#
# COMPACT_ATOMS: atom_id res chain seq x y z
N MET A 1 -26.40 -0.48 20.95
CA MET A 1 -25.17 0.20 20.46
C MET A 1 -24.11 0.14 21.56
N PRO A 2 -22.82 0.37 21.26
CA PRO A 2 -22.13 0.23 19.98
C PRO A 2 -21.46 -1.18 19.95
N TYR A 3 -20.58 -1.57 19.02
CA TYR A 3 -20.09 -0.96 17.79
C TYR A 3 -20.42 -1.85 16.58
N MET A 4 -20.54 -1.26 15.39
CA MET A 4 -20.29 -1.93 14.11
C MET A 4 -19.48 -0.94 13.26
N ASP A 5 -18.17 -0.93 13.45
CA ASP A 5 -17.27 -0.16 12.59
C ASP A 5 -17.10 -0.84 11.23
N LYS A 6 -18.10 -0.56 10.38
CA LYS A 6 -17.99 -0.37 8.92
C LYS A 6 -17.52 -1.58 8.08
N PRO A 7 -18.42 -2.21 7.30
CA PRO A 7 -18.02 -3.04 6.13
C PRO A 7 -17.42 -2.21 4.96
N VAL A 8 -17.13 -0.92 5.16
CA VAL A 8 -16.69 0.03 4.11
C VAL A 8 -15.33 -0.35 3.54
N ASN A 9 -14.39 -0.84 4.35
CA ASN A 9 -13.04 -1.21 3.89
C ASN A 9 -13.03 -2.42 2.94
N LEU A 10 -13.97 -3.36 3.08
CA LEU A 10 -14.12 -4.49 2.16
C LEU A 10 -14.74 -4.05 0.83
N LEU A 11 -15.76 -3.18 0.89
CA LEU A 11 -16.44 -2.63 -0.28
C LEU A 11 -15.51 -1.76 -1.15
N ALA A 12 -14.64 -0.94 -0.54
CA ALA A 12 -13.64 -0.15 -1.26
C ALA A 12 -12.67 -1.05 -2.05
N GLY A 13 -12.11 -2.09 -1.41
CA GLY A 13 -11.22 -3.05 -2.06
C GLY A 13 -11.85 -3.77 -3.25
N GLU A 14 -13.10 -4.23 -3.12
CA GLU A 14 -13.82 -4.86 -4.24
C GLU A 14 -14.16 -3.88 -5.38
N LYS A 15 -14.52 -2.64 -5.03
CA LYS A 15 -14.88 -1.59 -6.01
C LYS A 15 -13.64 -1.15 -6.80
N LEU A 16 -12.51 -0.97 -6.13
CA LEU A 16 -11.22 -0.72 -6.77
C LEU A 16 -10.80 -1.90 -7.66
N GLN A 17 -10.92 -3.15 -7.21
CA GLN A 17 -10.64 -4.31 -8.07
C GLN A 17 -11.53 -4.34 -9.32
N LYS A 18 -12.82 -3.99 -9.20
CA LYS A 18 -13.74 -3.86 -10.35
C LYS A 18 -13.31 -2.72 -11.28
N GLN A 19 -12.93 -1.54 -10.78
CA GLN A 19 -12.42 -0.45 -11.62
C GLN A 19 -11.08 -0.80 -12.30
N LEU A 20 -10.14 -1.40 -11.57
CA LEU A 20 -8.88 -1.93 -12.12
C LEU A 20 -9.13 -3.02 -13.17
N SER A 21 -10.20 -3.82 -13.04
CA SER A 21 -10.59 -4.83 -14.03
C SER A 21 -11.02 -4.24 -15.37
N LEU A 22 -11.58 -3.02 -15.36
CA LEU A 22 -12.02 -2.26 -16.54
C LEU A 22 -10.89 -1.47 -17.22
N LEU A 23 -9.78 -1.22 -16.51
CA LEU A 23 -8.60 -0.56 -17.08
C LEU A 23 -7.80 -1.49 -17.99
N THR A 24 -7.16 -0.90 -19.01
CA THR A 24 -6.24 -1.62 -19.89
C THR A 24 -5.05 -2.19 -19.09
N PRO A 25 -4.41 -3.29 -19.55
CA PRO A 25 -3.30 -3.92 -18.81
C PRO A 25 -2.12 -2.98 -18.51
N HIS A 26 -1.88 -1.98 -19.36
CA HIS A 26 -0.89 -0.94 -19.12
C HIS A 26 -1.33 0.02 -18.01
N ALA A 27 -2.52 0.62 -18.12
CA ALA A 27 -3.04 1.53 -17.09
C ALA A 27 -3.13 0.86 -15.70
N ARG A 28 -3.45 -0.44 -15.64
CA ARG A 28 -3.42 -1.21 -14.39
C ARG A 28 -2.02 -1.29 -13.79
N ARG A 29 -0.98 -1.57 -14.60
CA ARG A 29 0.42 -1.61 -14.15
C ARG A 29 0.93 -0.23 -13.70
N ASP A 30 0.54 0.83 -14.40
CA ASP A 30 0.95 2.19 -14.05
C ASP A 30 0.34 2.63 -12.72
N VAL A 31 -0.96 2.35 -12.51
CA VAL A 31 -1.65 2.55 -11.23
C VAL A 31 -1.05 1.69 -10.12
N GLU A 32 -0.79 0.41 -10.36
CA GLU A 32 -0.17 -0.48 -9.37
C GLU A 32 1.22 0.01 -8.97
N SER A 33 2.05 0.40 -9.95
CA SER A 33 3.38 0.98 -9.72
C SER A 33 3.30 2.30 -8.93
N TRP A 34 2.30 3.14 -9.21
CA TRP A 34 2.06 4.37 -8.45
C TRP A 34 1.66 4.08 -6.99
N VAL A 35 0.76 3.11 -6.76
CA VAL A 35 0.36 2.69 -5.40
C VAL A 35 1.57 2.14 -4.64
N VAL A 36 2.30 1.20 -5.25
CA VAL A 36 3.50 0.57 -4.66
C VAL A 36 4.54 1.61 -4.26
N ASN A 37 4.86 2.57 -5.14
CA ASN A 37 5.84 3.62 -4.84
C ASN A 37 5.32 4.62 -3.79
N THR A 38 4.04 4.99 -3.85
CA THR A 38 3.40 5.85 -2.84
C THR A 38 3.47 5.23 -1.45
N VAL A 39 3.14 3.94 -1.32
CA VAL A 39 3.20 3.21 -0.05
C VAL A 39 4.64 3.10 0.47
N LYS A 40 5.61 2.74 -0.38
CA LYS A 40 7.04 2.70 -0.01
C LYS A 40 7.49 4.03 0.59
N ILE A 41 7.16 5.16 -0.06
CA ILE A 41 7.55 6.51 0.40
C ILE A 41 6.83 6.88 1.70
N LYS A 42 5.53 6.63 1.83
CA LYS A 42 4.75 6.94 3.05
C LYS A 42 5.25 6.14 4.26
N VAL A 43 5.51 4.84 4.09
CA VAL A 43 6.05 3.97 5.15
C VAL A 43 7.44 4.43 5.57
N LEU A 44 8.34 4.72 4.63
CA LEU A 44 9.68 5.24 4.93
C LEU A 44 9.63 6.54 5.73
N LYS A 45 8.87 7.53 5.26
CA LYS A 45 8.74 8.83 5.95
C LYS A 45 8.20 8.72 7.37
N LYS A 46 7.27 7.79 7.63
CA LYS A 46 6.78 7.58 9.01
C LYS A 46 7.84 7.00 9.91
N PHE A 47 8.62 6.03 9.44
CA PHE A 47 9.67 5.40 10.25
C PHE A 47 10.95 6.24 10.37
N GLU A 48 11.14 7.31 9.59
CA GLU A 48 12.22 8.29 9.79
C GLU A 48 12.18 8.98 11.16
N GLU A 49 11.00 9.07 11.80
CA GLU A 49 10.82 9.64 13.14
C GLU A 49 10.84 8.59 14.26
N TYR A 50 10.76 7.29 13.94
CA TYR A 50 10.62 6.20 14.93
C TYR A 50 11.80 5.23 14.99
N LEU A 51 12.61 5.11 13.93
CA LEU A 51 13.74 4.18 13.87
C LEU A 51 15.07 4.90 14.01
N GLU A 52 16.00 4.27 14.71
CA GLU A 52 17.41 4.63 14.67
C GLU A 52 17.99 4.44 13.25
N LEU A 53 19.13 5.07 12.97
CA LEU A 53 19.75 5.12 11.64
C LEU A 53 19.90 3.74 10.96
N ASP A 54 20.28 2.71 11.71
CA ASP A 54 20.44 1.35 11.18
C ASP A 54 19.09 0.66 10.92
N GLY A 55 18.08 0.90 11.76
CA GLY A 55 16.71 0.43 11.51
C GLY A 55 16.11 1.06 10.25
N LEU A 56 16.28 2.37 10.09
CA LEU A 56 15.86 3.10 8.88
C LEU A 56 16.62 2.61 7.63
N LYS A 57 17.91 2.30 7.74
CA LYS A 57 18.73 1.76 6.65
C LYS A 57 18.24 0.37 6.21
N ASN A 58 17.92 -0.50 7.15
CA ASN A 58 17.35 -1.83 6.87
C ASN A 58 15.97 -1.70 6.19
N LEU A 59 15.11 -0.81 6.69
CA LEU A 59 13.80 -0.54 6.10
C LEU A 59 13.92 0.03 4.66
N ARG A 60 14.89 0.93 4.42
CA ARG A 60 15.22 1.44 3.07
C ARG A 60 15.68 0.32 2.14
N MET A 61 16.51 -0.62 2.60
CA MET A 61 16.92 -1.78 1.79
C MET A 61 15.72 -2.67 1.41
N LEU A 62 14.81 -2.92 2.35
CA LEU A 62 13.61 -3.74 2.13
C LEU A 62 12.64 -3.10 1.11
N LEU A 63 12.39 -1.79 1.24
CA LEU A 63 11.37 -1.06 0.46
C LEU A 63 11.88 -0.50 -0.87
N LEU A 64 13.14 -0.04 -0.97
CA LEU A 64 13.70 0.55 -2.20
C LEU A 64 14.13 -0.48 -3.23
N ALA A 65 14.10 -1.77 -2.89
CA ALA A 65 14.29 -2.84 -3.85
C ALA A 65 13.27 -2.75 -5.01
N PRO A 66 13.67 -3.14 -6.25
CA PRO A 66 12.78 -3.14 -7.40
C PRO A 66 11.67 -4.17 -7.19
N VAL A 67 10.47 -3.64 -6.94
CA VAL A 67 9.23 -4.38 -6.69
C VAL A 67 8.15 -3.56 -7.35
N PHE A 68 7.35 -4.22 -8.20
CA PHE A 68 6.45 -3.56 -9.14
C PHE A 68 4.97 -3.91 -8.89
N THR A 69 4.70 -4.96 -8.11
CA THR A 69 3.33 -5.37 -7.75
C THR A 69 3.03 -5.20 -6.27
N ILE A 70 1.75 -5.01 -5.94
CA ILE A 70 1.26 -4.96 -4.55
C ILE A 70 1.49 -6.31 -3.86
N LYS A 71 1.35 -7.41 -4.60
CA LYS A 71 1.56 -8.78 -4.08
C LYS A 71 3.00 -8.97 -3.60
N GLU A 72 3.99 -8.73 -4.45
CA GLU A 72 5.41 -8.87 -4.09
C GLU A 72 5.80 -8.01 -2.90
N LEU A 73 5.25 -6.79 -2.80
CA LEU A 73 5.49 -5.91 -1.65
C LEU A 73 4.81 -6.44 -0.37
N THR A 74 3.59 -6.96 -0.49
CA THR A 74 2.86 -7.57 0.63
C THR A 74 3.58 -8.79 1.17
N ASP A 75 4.02 -9.69 0.29
CA ASP A 75 4.70 -10.93 0.65
C ASP A 75 6.05 -10.61 1.33
N ARG A 76 6.83 -9.66 0.77
CA ARG A 76 8.08 -9.20 1.39
C ARG A 76 7.89 -8.58 2.77
N VAL A 77 6.88 -7.72 2.96
CA VAL A 77 6.62 -7.13 4.29
C VAL A 77 6.25 -8.21 5.29
N LYS A 78 5.43 -9.20 4.92
CA LYS A 78 5.09 -10.33 5.81
C LYS A 78 6.29 -11.20 6.18
N GLU A 79 7.19 -11.45 5.23
CA GLU A 79 8.36 -12.32 5.44
C GLU A 79 9.50 -11.64 6.19
N GLN A 80 9.78 -10.36 5.90
CA GLN A 80 11.02 -9.68 6.31
C GLN A 80 10.83 -8.56 7.32
N ALA A 81 9.60 -8.04 7.47
CA ALA A 81 9.26 -7.00 8.45
C ALA A 81 7.80 -7.13 8.93
N PRO A 82 7.38 -8.28 9.50
CA PRO A 82 6.00 -8.48 9.96
C PRO A 82 5.56 -7.42 11.00
N GLU A 83 6.50 -6.85 11.75
CA GLU A 83 6.27 -5.77 12.71
C GLU A 83 5.74 -4.47 12.08
N ILE A 84 6.06 -4.19 10.80
CA ILE A 84 5.54 -3.01 10.10
C ILE A 84 4.24 -3.29 9.34
N ALA A 85 3.78 -4.55 9.28
CA ALA A 85 2.67 -4.98 8.43
C ALA A 85 1.38 -4.18 8.67
N THR A 86 1.05 -3.87 9.92
CA THR A 86 -0.15 -3.07 10.27
C THR A 86 -0.07 -1.66 9.68
N LEU A 87 1.10 -1.01 9.74
CA LEU A 87 1.27 0.32 9.13
C LEU A 87 1.27 0.22 7.61
N TYR A 88 1.97 -0.77 7.05
CA TYR A 88 1.99 -1.04 5.61
C TYR A 88 0.58 -1.19 5.03
N PHE A 89 -0.28 -2.02 5.63
CA PHE A 89 -1.66 -2.19 5.16
C PHE A 89 -2.47 -0.91 5.28
N LYS A 90 -2.30 -0.13 6.36
CA LYS A 90 -2.95 1.17 6.52
C LYS A 90 -2.57 2.14 5.39
N GLU A 91 -1.28 2.27 5.07
CA GLU A 91 -0.84 3.12 3.96
C GLU A 91 -1.29 2.58 2.59
N LEU A 92 -1.36 1.25 2.43
CA LEU A 92 -1.86 0.60 1.22
C LEU A 92 -3.34 0.91 0.97
N PHE A 93 -4.20 0.76 1.97
CA PHE A 93 -5.62 1.13 1.86
C PHE A 93 -5.77 2.62 1.52
N GLN A 94 -5.06 3.51 2.23
CA GLN A 94 -5.12 4.94 1.94
C GLN A 94 -4.62 5.28 0.53
N ALA A 95 -3.58 4.62 0.03
CA ALA A 95 -3.10 4.81 -1.34
C ALA A 95 -4.09 4.29 -2.39
N MET A 96 -4.83 3.21 -2.09
CA MET A 96 -5.92 2.73 -2.95
C MET A 96 -7.10 3.70 -2.97
N ASP A 97 -7.53 4.22 -1.82
CA ASP A 97 -8.60 5.22 -1.72
C ASP A 97 -8.25 6.51 -2.50
N GLU A 98 -6.98 6.93 -2.46
CA GLU A 98 -6.44 8.06 -3.24
C GLU A 98 -6.43 7.82 -4.76
N VAL A 99 -6.41 6.56 -5.21
CA VAL A 99 -6.60 6.20 -6.63
C VAL A 99 -8.09 6.17 -6.98
N GLU A 100 -8.93 5.57 -6.14
CA GLU A 100 -10.38 5.54 -6.37
C GLU A 100 -10.94 6.97 -6.50
N GLY A 101 -10.54 7.89 -5.61
CA GLY A 101 -10.93 9.31 -5.67
C GLY A 101 -10.38 10.10 -6.87
N LYS A 102 -9.46 9.53 -7.66
CA LYS A 102 -8.96 10.11 -8.93
C LYS A 102 -9.56 9.42 -10.17
N LEU A 103 -10.07 8.19 -10.02
CA LEU A 103 -10.72 7.43 -11.09
C LEU A 103 -12.25 7.61 -11.09
N SER A 104 -12.84 8.00 -9.96
CA SER A 104 -14.23 8.41 -9.86
C SER A 104 -14.36 9.88 -10.27
N PRO A 105 -15.22 10.22 -11.26
CA PRO A 105 -15.48 11.60 -11.68
C PRO A 105 -16.32 12.39 -10.66
#